data_AF-A0A5Q2F9X0-F1
#
_entry.id   AF-A0A5Q2F9X0-F1
#
_cell.length_a   1.000
_cell.length_b   1.000
_cell.length_c   1.000
_cell.angle_alpha   90.00
_cell.angle_beta   90.00
_cell.angle_gamma   90.00
#
_symmetry.space_group_name_H-M   'P 1'
#
loop_
_entity.id
_entity.type
_entity.pdbx_description
1 polymer ?
#
loop_
_entity_poly.entity_id
_entity_poly.type
_entity_poly.pdbx_seq_one_letter_code
_entity_poly.pdbx_strand_id
1 'polypeptide(L)'
;MEVLYAVIAKPKARMSQPTSPLSTPCLDEFCRLDRLGLTVVGQQVAPDHTVLVCHVVAPGDVCPACGQRGTARDMVTRRLAHVPFGWWPTILHVRVRRYRCSQCRKVWRQDLRPAASARAKLSRDAVTWALRALVIDRMSVARIAQALGVAWNTANKAVLAAGRQLLIADPARLGGVEVIGVDEHVWRHTRHGERYVTVIIDLTPIRDHTGPARLLDMVEGRSKKVFKAWCRRTTSCVVVGTT
;
A
#
# COMPACT_ATOMS: atom_id res chain seq x y z
N MET A 1 -41.87 11.88 -14.04
CA MET A 1 -41.11 11.26 -12.93
C MET A 1 -39.67 11.17 -13.39
N GLU A 2 -38.93 12.26 -13.22
CA GLU A 2 -37.55 12.43 -13.71
C GLU A 2 -36.58 11.56 -12.92
N VAL A 3 -35.82 10.74 -13.64
CA VAL A 3 -34.70 9.97 -13.09
C VAL A 3 -33.49 10.91 -13.10
N LEU A 4 -33.17 11.50 -11.94
CA LEU A 4 -31.98 12.31 -11.75
C LEU A 4 -30.74 11.40 -11.84
N TYR A 5 -30.10 11.36 -13.01
CA TYR A 5 -28.73 10.89 -13.13
C TYR A 5 -27.83 11.87 -12.37
N ALA A 6 -27.44 11.52 -11.15
CA ALA A 6 -26.36 12.19 -10.45
C ALA A 6 -25.05 11.85 -11.17
N VAL A 7 -24.74 12.61 -12.22
CA VAL A 7 -23.37 12.72 -12.73
C VAL A 7 -22.55 13.24 -11.56
N ILE A 8 -21.69 12.38 -10.99
CA ILE A 8 -20.61 12.85 -10.12
C ILE A 8 -19.71 13.69 -11.03
N ALA A 9 -20.01 14.98 -11.13
CA ALA A 9 -19.14 15.96 -11.75
C ALA A 9 -17.83 15.88 -10.96
N LYS A 10 -16.77 15.35 -11.57
CA LYS A 10 -15.42 15.53 -11.03
C LYS A 10 -15.27 17.05 -10.84
N PRO A 11 -15.06 17.54 -9.61
CA PRO A 11 -14.89 18.96 -9.41
C PRO A 11 -13.76 19.40 -10.35
N LYS A 12 -14.03 20.42 -11.18
CA LYS A 12 -12.96 21.08 -11.94
C LYS A 12 -11.99 21.59 -10.87
N ALA A 13 -10.88 20.89 -10.69
CA ALA A 13 -9.85 21.26 -9.74
C ALA A 13 -9.25 22.59 -10.22
N ARG A 14 -9.81 23.70 -9.73
CA ARG A 14 -9.21 25.02 -9.87
C ARG A 14 -8.02 25.02 -8.92
N MET A 15 -6.85 25.40 -9.43
CA MET A 15 -5.66 25.55 -8.61
C MET A 15 -5.97 26.56 -7.49
N SER A 16 -6.13 26.08 -6.26
CA SER A 16 -6.46 26.92 -5.11
C SER A 16 -5.22 27.70 -4.68
N GLN A 17 -5.40 28.93 -4.19
CA GLN A 17 -4.30 29.67 -3.56
C GLN A 17 -3.75 28.88 -2.37
N PRO A 18 -2.42 28.87 -2.15
CA PRO A 18 -1.83 28.21 -0.99
C PRO A 18 -2.39 28.82 0.29
N THR A 19 -2.94 27.99 1.17
CA THR A 19 -3.45 28.42 2.50
C THR A 19 -2.39 28.28 3.59
N SER A 20 -1.25 27.66 3.29
CA SER A 20 -0.14 27.44 4.21
C SER A 20 1.01 28.42 3.95
N PRO A 21 1.76 28.86 4.98
CA PRO A 21 2.92 29.72 4.81
C PRO A 21 3.98 29.02 3.94
N LEU A 22 4.69 29.82 3.13
CA LEU A 22 5.78 29.31 2.30
C LEU A 22 6.95 28.90 3.19
N SER A 23 7.42 27.65 3.05
CA SER A 23 8.64 27.16 3.68
C SER A 23 9.83 27.30 2.72
N THR A 24 11.04 27.31 3.29
CA THR A 24 12.27 27.19 2.49
C THR A 24 12.31 25.85 1.76
N PRO A 25 12.87 25.77 0.53
CA PRO A 25 12.99 24.51 -0.20
C PRO A 25 13.67 23.43 0.64
N CYS A 26 12.98 22.29 0.80
CA CYS A 26 13.46 21.17 1.59
C CYS A 26 13.06 19.86 0.89
N LEU A 27 14.04 19.03 0.52
CA LEU A 27 13.76 17.75 -0.14
C LEU A 27 13.08 16.75 0.79
N ASP A 28 13.32 16.83 2.10
CA ASP A 28 12.68 15.95 3.08
C ASP A 28 11.18 16.15 3.07
N GLU A 29 10.74 17.41 3.10
CA GLU A 29 9.33 17.78 3.06
C GLU A 29 8.73 17.63 1.65
N PHE A 30 9.43 18.13 0.61
CA PHE A 30 8.96 18.07 -0.78
C PHE A 30 8.76 16.63 -1.25
N CYS A 31 9.70 15.75 -0.94
CA CYS A 31 9.61 14.33 -1.26
C CYS A 31 8.83 13.53 -0.21
N ARG A 32 8.33 14.16 0.86
CA ARG A 32 7.58 13.52 1.95
C ARG A 32 8.36 12.36 2.60
N LEU A 33 9.66 12.54 2.78
CA LEU A 33 10.58 11.59 3.38
C LEU A 33 10.69 11.77 4.91
N ASP A 34 10.39 12.96 5.40
CA ASP A 34 10.24 13.31 6.82
C ASP A 34 9.31 12.33 7.56
N ARG A 35 8.12 12.07 7.02
CA ARG A 35 7.15 11.10 7.57
C ARG A 35 7.61 9.63 7.49
N LEU A 36 8.63 9.34 6.68
CA LEU A 36 9.27 8.03 6.60
C LEU A 36 10.45 7.91 7.57
N GLY A 37 10.73 8.95 8.37
CA GLY A 37 11.88 9.00 9.27
C GLY A 37 13.21 9.09 8.52
N LEU A 38 13.21 9.70 7.34
CA LEU A 38 14.37 9.85 6.47
C LEU A 38 14.72 11.32 6.27
N THR A 39 16.01 11.60 6.18
CA THR A 39 16.54 12.90 5.78
C THR A 39 17.48 12.76 4.60
N VAL A 40 17.35 13.63 3.61
CA VAL A 40 18.15 13.66 2.38
C VAL A 40 19.45 14.39 2.67
N VAL A 41 20.56 13.70 2.41
CA VAL A 41 21.92 14.24 2.59
C VAL A 41 22.65 14.44 1.26
N GLY A 42 22.00 14.12 0.15
CA GLY A 42 22.53 14.32 -1.18
C GLY A 42 21.54 13.84 -2.25
N GLN A 43 21.72 14.35 -3.47
CA GLN A 43 20.93 13.96 -4.62
C GLN A 43 21.83 13.74 -5.84
N GLN A 44 21.37 12.88 -6.74
CA GLN A 44 21.89 12.75 -8.09
C GLN A 44 20.71 12.70 -9.06
N VAL A 45 20.66 13.64 -10.00
CA VAL A 45 19.64 13.69 -11.04
C VAL A 45 20.28 13.21 -12.33
N ALA A 46 19.87 12.04 -12.80
CA ALA A 46 20.29 11.47 -14.07
C ALA A 46 19.18 11.68 -15.12
N PRO A 47 19.49 11.54 -16.43
CA PRO A 47 18.49 11.70 -17.49
C PRO A 47 17.33 10.71 -17.42
N ASP A 48 17.52 9.54 -16.80
CA ASP A 48 16.56 8.43 -16.78
C ASP A 48 16.07 8.06 -15.37
N HIS A 49 16.63 8.65 -14.30
CA HIS A 49 16.22 8.44 -12.91
C HIS A 49 16.77 9.52 -11.95
N THR A 50 16.22 9.60 -10.75
CA THR A 50 16.77 10.41 -9.65
C THR A 50 17.12 9.53 -8.46
N VAL A 51 18.28 9.76 -7.86
CA VAL A 51 18.70 9.12 -6.61
C VAL A 51 18.71 10.15 -5.48
N LEU A 52 18.03 9.84 -4.39
CA LEU A 52 18.12 10.58 -3.13
C LEU A 52 18.91 9.75 -2.13
N VAL A 53 20.03 10.28 -1.65
CA VAL A 53 20.84 9.65 -0.60
C VAL A 53 20.25 10.06 0.74
N CYS A 54 19.78 9.08 1.51
CA CYS A 54 19.05 9.35 2.75
C CYS A 54 19.74 8.74 3.96
N HIS A 55 19.63 9.40 5.12
CA HIS A 55 19.92 8.84 6.43
C HIS A 55 18.62 8.56 7.18
N VAL A 56 18.63 7.57 8.07
CA VAL A 56 17.56 7.39 9.06
C VAL A 56 17.73 8.45 10.15
N VAL A 57 16.68 9.23 10.41
CA VAL A 57 16.69 10.33 11.39
C VAL A 57 16.87 9.79 12.80
N ALA A 58 16.10 8.75 13.14
CA ALA A 58 16.18 8.12 14.46
C ALA A 58 17.58 7.47 14.65
N PRO A 59 18.32 7.82 15.73
CA PRO A 59 19.64 7.24 15.99
C PRO A 59 19.58 5.72 16.06
N GLY A 60 18.63 5.15 16.82
CA GLY A 60 18.46 3.70 16.94
C GLY A 60 19.66 3.00 17.60
N ASP A 61 20.41 3.72 18.43
CA ASP A 61 21.62 3.27 19.12
C ASP A 61 21.32 2.50 20.43
N VAL A 62 20.05 2.29 20.78
CA VAL A 62 19.66 1.51 21.97
C VAL A 62 19.60 0.02 21.66
N CYS A 63 20.29 -0.80 22.45
CA CYS A 63 20.33 -2.24 22.26
C CYS A 63 18.95 -2.88 22.53
N PRO A 64 18.37 -3.63 21.57
CA PRO A 64 17.06 -4.26 21.74
C PRO A 64 17.09 -5.52 22.63
N ALA A 65 18.17 -5.78 23.36
CA ALA A 65 18.26 -6.89 24.31
C ALA A 65 18.47 -6.42 25.74
N CYS A 66 19.39 -5.48 25.97
CA CYS A 66 19.72 -5.01 27.33
C CYS A 66 19.51 -3.51 27.55
N GLY A 67 19.01 -2.75 26.56
CA GLY A 67 18.75 -1.32 26.68
C GLY A 67 20.00 -0.41 26.68
N GLN A 68 21.21 -0.97 26.70
CA GLN A 68 22.43 -0.17 26.66
C GLN A 68 22.70 0.46 25.29
N ARG A 69 23.38 1.61 25.28
CA ARG A 69 23.80 2.26 24.03
C ARG A 69 24.85 1.41 23.30
N GLY A 70 24.66 1.23 22.00
CA GLY A 70 25.56 0.55 21.08
C GLY A 70 26.45 1.54 20.33
N THR A 71 27.62 1.07 19.93
CA THR A 71 28.52 1.83 19.06
C THR A 71 28.24 1.52 17.60
N ALA A 72 28.32 2.55 16.74
CA ALA A 72 28.20 2.36 15.31
C ALA A 72 29.38 1.51 14.82
N ARG A 73 29.09 0.38 14.19
CA ARG A 73 30.09 -0.55 13.66
C ARG A 73 30.41 -0.23 12.21
N ASP A 74 29.37 -0.13 11.39
CA ASP A 74 29.45 0.10 9.97
C ASP A 74 28.08 0.56 9.44
N MET A 75 27.97 0.70 8.13
CA MET A 75 26.79 1.20 7.45
C MET A 75 26.50 0.34 6.23
N VAL A 76 25.22 0.09 5.98
CA VAL A 76 24.75 -0.61 4.78
C VAL A 76 23.78 0.28 4.01
N THR A 77 23.86 0.25 2.68
CA THR A 77 22.92 0.98 1.83
C THR A 77 21.75 0.08 1.44
N ARG A 78 20.52 0.53 1.71
CA ARG A 78 19.30 -0.10 1.22
C ARG A 78 18.72 0.75 0.10
N ARG A 79 18.52 0.14 -1.06
CA ARG A 79 17.88 0.77 -2.23
C ARG A 79 16.37 0.53 -2.18
N LEU A 80 15.58 1.60 -2.28
CA LEU A 80 14.12 1.54 -2.32
C LEU A 80 13.60 2.35 -3.52
N ALA A 81 12.67 1.79 -4.28
CA ALA A 81 11.84 2.57 -5.18
C ALA A 81 10.90 3.47 -4.38
N HIS A 82 10.76 4.72 -4.81
CA HIS A 82 9.94 5.72 -4.16
C HIS A 82 9.00 6.39 -5.16
N VAL A 83 8.10 7.24 -4.65
CA VAL A 83 7.15 7.98 -5.47
C VAL A 83 7.93 8.72 -6.56
N PRO A 84 7.55 8.59 -7.85
CA PRO A 84 8.24 9.29 -8.93
C PRO A 84 8.01 10.80 -8.81
N PHE A 85 9.09 11.57 -8.81
CA PHE A 85 9.04 13.04 -8.92
C PHE A 85 9.43 13.43 -10.35
N GLY A 86 8.45 13.85 -11.14
CA GLY A 86 8.61 14.08 -12.58
C GLY A 86 8.32 12.83 -13.41
N TRP A 87 9.04 12.68 -14.52
CA TRP A 87 8.80 11.60 -15.51
C TRP A 87 9.63 10.34 -15.25
N TRP A 88 10.62 10.42 -14.37
CA TRP A 88 11.62 9.38 -14.14
C TRP A 88 11.49 8.75 -12.76
N PRO A 89 11.92 7.48 -12.59
CA PRO A 89 11.91 6.83 -11.29
C PRO A 89 12.73 7.57 -10.25
N THR A 90 12.23 7.58 -9.01
CA THR A 90 12.98 8.06 -7.84
C THR A 90 13.44 6.89 -6.97
N ILE A 91 14.74 6.83 -6.71
CA ILE A 91 15.39 5.76 -5.96
C ILE A 91 15.97 6.34 -4.67
N LEU A 92 15.60 5.78 -3.52
CA LEU A 92 16.21 6.12 -2.24
C LEU A 92 17.41 5.22 -1.99
N HIS A 93 18.57 5.82 -1.80
CA HIS A 93 19.76 5.17 -1.26
C HIS A 93 19.82 5.45 0.25
N VAL A 94 19.12 4.62 1.02
CA VAL A 94 19.04 4.79 2.48
C VAL A 94 20.24 4.14 3.15
N ARG A 95 21.09 4.96 3.75
CA ARG A 95 22.20 4.54 4.60
C ARG A 95 21.67 4.16 5.98
N VAL A 96 21.81 2.87 6.31
CA VAL A 96 21.33 2.27 7.55
C VAL A 96 22.55 1.86 8.37
N ARG A 97 22.74 2.48 9.53
CA ARG A 97 23.83 2.12 10.44
C ARG A 97 23.56 0.76 11.09
N ARG A 98 24.63 -0.02 11.30
CA ARG A 98 24.59 -1.20 12.17
C ARG A 98 25.33 -0.89 13.47
N TYR A 99 24.72 -1.27 14.57
CA TYR A 99 25.25 -1.07 15.91
C TYR A 99 25.73 -2.38 16.51
N ARG A 100 26.69 -2.29 17.42
CA ARG A 100 27.11 -3.39 18.30
C ARG A 100 27.03 -2.94 19.75
N CYS A 101 26.42 -3.76 20.60
CA CYS A 101 26.43 -3.54 22.04
C CYS A 101 27.79 -3.98 22.61
N SER A 102 28.40 -3.15 23.47
CA SER A 102 29.61 -3.49 24.20
C SER A 102 29.36 -4.58 25.24
N GLN A 103 28.20 -4.55 25.91
CA GLN A 103 27.85 -5.45 27.01
C GLN A 103 27.41 -6.85 26.53
N CYS A 104 26.33 -6.95 25.74
CA CYS A 104 25.76 -8.25 25.33
C CYS A 104 26.19 -8.70 23.92
N ARG A 105 27.06 -7.94 23.24
CA ARG A 105 27.60 -8.22 21.90
C ARG A 105 26.58 -8.31 20.77
N LYS A 106 25.28 -8.10 21.05
CA LYS A 106 24.20 -8.07 20.04
C LYS A 106 24.51 -7.04 18.95
N VAL A 107 24.21 -7.41 17.71
CA VAL A 107 24.32 -6.53 16.54
C VAL A 107 22.92 -6.30 15.98
N TRP A 108 22.59 -5.04 15.69
CA TRP A 108 21.31 -4.67 15.10
C TRP A 108 21.47 -3.53 14.10
N ARG A 109 20.42 -3.24 13.35
CA ARG A 109 20.37 -2.14 12.38
C ARG A 109 19.46 -1.04 12.90
N GLN A 110 19.69 0.19 12.45
CA GLN A 110 18.69 1.26 12.59
C GLN A 110 17.32 0.80 12.09
N ASP A 111 16.29 1.30 12.75
CA ASP A 111 14.92 0.97 12.38
C ASP A 111 14.52 1.71 11.09
N LEU A 112 14.34 0.93 10.02
CA LEU A 112 13.85 1.42 8.74
C LEU A 112 12.39 1.02 8.46
N ARG A 113 11.70 0.43 9.44
CA ARG A 113 10.29 0.03 9.31
C ARG A 113 9.35 1.20 8.99
N PRO A 114 9.58 2.45 9.46
CA PRO A 114 8.79 3.59 9.01
C PRO A 114 8.83 3.79 7.49
N ALA A 115 10.01 3.68 6.86
CA ALA A 115 10.14 3.85 5.41
C ALA A 115 9.73 2.62 4.59
N ALA A 116 10.04 1.41 5.04
CA ALA A 116 9.73 0.19 4.29
C ALA A 116 9.75 -1.07 5.19
N SER A 117 8.80 -1.99 4.96
CA SER A 117 8.77 -3.30 5.63
C SER A 117 10.02 -4.13 5.32
N ALA A 118 10.29 -5.16 6.13
CA ALA A 118 11.47 -6.00 5.97
C ALA A 118 11.55 -6.60 4.56
N ARG A 119 12.73 -6.51 3.92
CA ARG A 119 13.01 -7.00 2.54
C ARG A 119 12.23 -6.34 1.41
N ALA A 120 11.28 -5.44 1.69
CA ALA A 120 10.58 -4.69 0.66
C ALA A 120 11.53 -3.90 -0.23
N LYS A 121 11.17 -3.78 -1.51
CA LYS A 121 11.90 -3.02 -2.53
C LYS A 121 11.30 -1.64 -2.77
N LEU A 122 10.06 -1.42 -2.32
CA LEU A 122 9.35 -0.15 -2.39
C LEU A 122 9.32 0.47 -1.00
N SER A 123 9.42 1.79 -0.95
CA SER A 123 8.99 2.56 0.23
C SER A 123 7.48 2.40 0.45
N ARG A 124 7.01 2.64 1.68
CA ARG A 124 5.57 2.62 2.00
C ARG A 124 4.78 3.56 1.08
N ASP A 125 5.38 4.67 0.70
CA ASP A 125 4.74 5.68 -0.14
C ASP A 125 4.64 5.26 -1.58
N ALA A 126 5.68 4.59 -2.11
CA ALA A 126 5.58 3.97 -3.43
C ALA A 126 4.49 2.91 -3.47
N VAL A 127 4.27 2.16 -2.39
CA VAL A 127 3.17 1.19 -2.30
C VAL A 127 1.82 1.89 -2.35
N THR A 128 1.62 2.93 -1.53
CA THR A 128 0.38 3.73 -1.52
C THR A 128 0.12 4.39 -2.87
N TRP A 129 1.17 4.98 -3.47
CA TRP A 129 1.09 5.57 -4.80
C TRP A 129 0.72 4.54 -5.86
N ALA A 130 1.37 3.38 -5.87
CA ALA A 130 1.09 2.30 -6.83
C ALA A 130 -0.36 1.80 -6.73
N LEU A 131 -0.89 1.69 -5.51
CA LEU A 131 -2.28 1.30 -5.30
C LEU A 131 -3.26 2.35 -5.83
N ARG A 132 -3.01 3.64 -5.57
CA ARG A 132 -3.82 4.74 -6.11
C ARG A 132 -3.75 4.79 -7.63
N ALA A 133 -2.55 4.68 -8.19
CA ALA A 133 -2.31 4.63 -9.63
C ALA A 133 -3.12 3.50 -10.31
N LEU A 134 -3.17 2.31 -9.68
CA LEU A 134 -3.95 1.20 -10.21
C LEU A 134 -5.47 1.45 -10.08
N VAL A 135 -5.94 1.84 -8.90
CA VAL A 135 -7.38 1.83 -8.57
C VAL A 135 -8.09 3.10 -9.06
N ILE A 136 -7.47 4.25 -8.89
CA ILE A 136 -8.05 5.57 -9.19
C ILE A 136 -7.70 5.97 -10.62
N ASP A 137 -6.41 5.91 -10.96
CA ASP A 137 -5.90 6.39 -12.25
C ASP A 137 -5.94 5.32 -13.35
N ARG A 138 -6.33 4.08 -12.99
CA ARG A 138 -6.48 2.94 -13.92
C ARG A 138 -5.19 2.61 -14.68
N MET A 139 -4.03 2.90 -14.09
CA MET A 139 -2.73 2.57 -14.68
C MET A 139 -2.52 1.07 -14.66
N SER A 140 -2.00 0.52 -15.77
CA SER A 140 -1.59 -0.88 -15.80
C SER A 140 -0.42 -1.13 -14.85
N VAL A 141 -0.31 -2.35 -14.31
CA VAL A 141 0.83 -2.74 -13.46
C VAL A 141 2.16 -2.59 -14.20
N ALA A 142 2.19 -2.79 -15.52
CA ALA A 142 3.38 -2.55 -16.33
C ALA A 142 3.80 -1.08 -16.32
N ARG A 143 2.86 -0.15 -16.46
CA ARG A 143 3.17 1.29 -16.39
C ARG A 143 3.59 1.72 -14.98
N ILE A 144 2.97 1.16 -13.94
CA ILE A 144 3.38 1.37 -12.54
C ILE A 144 4.82 0.89 -12.32
N ALA A 145 5.15 -0.31 -12.80
CA ALA A 145 6.50 -0.87 -12.69
C ALA A 145 7.54 0.00 -13.39
N GLN A 146 7.23 0.49 -14.60
CA GLN A 146 8.08 1.41 -15.34
C GLN A 146 8.29 2.73 -14.60
N ALA A 147 7.21 3.35 -14.10
CA ALA A 147 7.28 4.61 -13.36
C ALA A 147 8.12 4.50 -12.08
N LEU A 148 8.04 3.35 -11.39
CA LEU A 148 8.83 3.09 -10.17
C LEU A 148 10.24 2.54 -10.45
N GLY A 149 10.59 2.24 -11.70
CA GLY A 149 11.88 1.63 -12.05
C GLY A 149 12.09 0.25 -11.43
N VAL A 150 11.03 -0.57 -11.33
CA VAL A 150 11.09 -1.93 -10.75
C VAL A 150 10.58 -2.98 -11.72
N ALA A 151 10.95 -4.24 -11.48
CA ALA A 151 10.38 -5.36 -12.22
C ALA A 151 8.86 -5.46 -12.00
N TRP A 152 8.12 -5.87 -13.05
CA TRP A 152 6.66 -6.03 -13.01
C TRP A 152 6.20 -6.86 -11.80
N ASN A 153 6.85 -8.01 -11.55
CA ASN A 153 6.54 -8.89 -10.44
C ASN A 153 6.69 -8.21 -9.06
N THR A 154 7.63 -7.28 -8.94
CA THR A 154 7.85 -6.52 -7.70
C THR A 154 6.70 -5.55 -7.45
N ALA A 155 6.29 -4.80 -8.47
CA ALA A 155 5.14 -3.89 -8.38
C ALA A 155 3.85 -4.69 -8.11
N ASN A 156 3.60 -5.74 -8.88
CA ASN A 156 2.40 -6.57 -8.76
C ASN A 156 2.25 -7.16 -7.35
N LYS A 157 3.31 -7.77 -6.81
CA LYS A 157 3.31 -8.33 -5.44
C LYS A 157 3.03 -7.27 -4.39
N ALA A 158 3.63 -6.08 -4.53
CA ALA A 158 3.43 -5.00 -3.57
C ALA A 158 1.97 -4.48 -3.58
N VAL A 159 1.40 -4.29 -4.77
CA VAL A 159 0.03 -3.81 -4.93
C VAL A 159 -0.99 -4.85 -4.46
N LEU A 160 -0.82 -6.12 -4.81
CA LEU A 160 -1.70 -7.20 -4.33
C LEU A 160 -1.65 -7.34 -2.80
N ALA A 161 -0.45 -7.27 -2.20
CA ALA A 161 -0.31 -7.33 -0.75
C ALA A 161 -1.01 -6.14 -0.07
N ALA A 162 -0.81 -4.92 -0.57
CA ALA A 162 -1.45 -3.72 -0.03
C ALA A 162 -2.97 -3.72 -0.21
N GLY A 163 -3.45 -4.11 -1.40
CA GLY A 163 -4.88 -4.25 -1.68
C GLY A 163 -5.55 -5.28 -0.77
N ARG A 164 -4.92 -6.45 -0.58
CA ARG A 164 -5.42 -7.46 0.37
C ARG A 164 -5.44 -6.93 1.80
N GLN A 165 -4.40 -6.22 2.23
CA GLN A 165 -4.36 -5.65 3.57
C GLN A 165 -5.48 -4.65 3.82
N LEU A 166 -5.77 -3.78 2.84
CA LEU A 166 -6.76 -2.71 2.98
C LEU A 166 -8.20 -3.20 2.80
N LEU A 167 -8.44 -4.13 1.88
CA LEU A 167 -9.79 -4.53 1.50
C LEU A 167 -10.27 -5.78 2.25
N ILE A 168 -9.38 -6.72 2.55
CA ILE A 168 -9.75 -8.09 2.95
C ILE A 168 -9.21 -8.47 4.33
N ALA A 169 -8.05 -7.95 4.73
CA ALA A 169 -7.36 -8.47 5.91
C ALA A 169 -7.92 -7.99 7.25
N ASP A 170 -8.81 -6.98 7.26
CA ASP A 170 -9.45 -6.52 8.49
C ASP A 170 -10.36 -7.63 9.07
N PRO A 171 -10.07 -8.16 10.28
CA PRO A 171 -10.90 -9.16 10.94
C PRO A 171 -12.30 -8.64 11.29
N ALA A 172 -12.43 -7.34 11.56
CA ALA A 172 -13.70 -6.71 11.92
C ALA A 172 -14.58 -6.41 10.70
N ARG A 173 -14.12 -6.70 9.47
CA ARG A 173 -14.86 -6.38 8.23
C ARG A 173 -16.24 -7.02 8.14
N LEU A 174 -16.57 -8.00 8.98
CA LEU A 174 -17.85 -8.68 8.99
C LEU A 174 -18.75 -8.26 10.15
N GLY A 175 -18.26 -7.37 11.03
CA GLY A 175 -19.06 -6.82 12.11
C GLY A 175 -20.27 -6.08 11.54
N GLY A 176 -21.46 -6.40 12.07
CA GLY A 176 -22.71 -5.75 11.68
C GLY A 176 -23.25 -6.12 10.30
N VAL A 177 -22.69 -7.15 9.63
CA VAL A 177 -23.24 -7.64 8.35
C VAL A 177 -24.47 -8.48 8.61
N GLU A 178 -25.62 -8.05 8.08
CA GLU A 178 -26.89 -8.78 8.19
C GLU A 178 -27.42 -9.23 6.82
N VAL A 179 -27.11 -8.49 5.74
CA VAL A 179 -27.51 -8.87 4.38
C VAL A 179 -26.29 -8.98 3.48
N ILE A 180 -26.13 -10.16 2.88
CA ILE A 180 -25.04 -10.46 1.95
C ILE A 180 -25.60 -10.57 0.53
N GLY A 181 -25.05 -9.75 -0.38
CA GLY A 181 -25.16 -9.96 -1.82
C GLY A 181 -24.02 -10.85 -2.31
N VAL A 182 -24.35 -11.80 -3.18
CA VAL A 182 -23.36 -12.65 -3.85
C VAL A 182 -23.56 -12.50 -5.35
N ASP A 183 -22.49 -12.13 -6.04
CA ASP A 183 -22.47 -12.03 -7.50
C ASP A 183 -21.35 -12.89 -8.10
N GLU A 184 -21.54 -13.36 -9.32
CA GLU A 184 -20.57 -14.16 -10.07
C GLU A 184 -20.10 -13.39 -11.30
N HIS A 185 -18.85 -12.94 -11.28
CA HIS A 185 -18.29 -12.19 -12.40
C HIS A 185 -17.36 -13.04 -13.25
N VAL A 186 -17.52 -12.97 -14.57
CA VAL A 186 -16.59 -13.60 -15.51
C VAL A 186 -15.40 -12.70 -15.74
N TRP A 187 -14.24 -13.12 -15.29
CA TRP A 187 -12.99 -12.40 -15.44
C TRP A 187 -11.93 -13.32 -16.08
N ARG A 188 -11.50 -13.01 -17.30
CA ARG A 188 -10.46 -13.77 -17.99
C ARG A 188 -9.42 -12.86 -18.61
N HIS A 189 -8.19 -12.94 -18.10
CA HIS A 189 -7.02 -12.26 -18.67
C HIS A 189 -5.88 -13.22 -19.09
N THR A 190 -6.00 -14.50 -18.76
CA THR A 190 -5.03 -15.54 -19.13
C THR A 190 -5.70 -16.68 -19.90
N ARG A 191 -4.92 -17.40 -20.72
CA ARG A 191 -5.42 -18.58 -21.46
C ARG A 191 -5.89 -19.71 -20.52
N HIS A 192 -5.27 -19.84 -19.35
CA HIS A 192 -5.56 -20.88 -18.34
C HIS A 192 -5.95 -20.26 -16.99
N GLY A 193 -6.64 -21.02 -16.14
CA GLY A 193 -7.10 -20.61 -14.80
C GLY A 193 -8.62 -20.49 -14.68
N GLU A 194 -9.10 -20.34 -13.44
CA GLU A 194 -10.51 -20.07 -13.16
C GLU A 194 -10.93 -18.74 -13.82
N ARG A 195 -12.08 -18.77 -14.50
CA ARG A 195 -12.60 -17.61 -15.24
C ARG A 195 -13.65 -16.84 -14.47
N TYR A 196 -14.00 -17.33 -13.29
CA TYR A 196 -15.06 -16.77 -12.47
C TYR A 196 -14.49 -16.31 -11.14
N VAL A 197 -15.03 -15.20 -10.66
CA VAL A 197 -14.82 -14.73 -9.31
C VAL A 197 -16.18 -14.54 -8.66
N THR A 198 -16.34 -15.08 -7.46
CA THR A 198 -17.51 -14.85 -6.63
C THR A 198 -17.24 -13.60 -5.79
N VAL A 199 -18.03 -12.55 -6.01
CA VAL A 199 -17.94 -11.27 -5.29
C VAL A 199 -18.94 -11.30 -4.13
N ILE A 200 -18.45 -11.02 -2.93
CA ILE A 200 -19.24 -11.07 -1.70
C ILE A 200 -19.34 -9.67 -1.14
N ILE A 201 -20.57 -9.18 -1.02
CA ILE A 201 -20.87 -7.77 -0.78
C ILE A 201 -21.80 -7.67 0.43
N ASP A 202 -21.49 -6.75 1.33
CA ASP A 202 -22.38 -6.31 2.38
C ASP A 202 -23.38 -5.31 1.81
N LEU A 203 -24.66 -5.70 1.83
CA LEU A 203 -25.80 -4.88 1.40
C LEU A 203 -26.55 -4.26 2.58
N THR A 204 -26.12 -4.52 3.82
CA THR A 204 -26.73 -3.99 5.04
C THR A 204 -26.85 -2.46 5.00
N PRO A 205 -25.82 -1.68 4.60
CA PRO A 205 -25.94 -0.22 4.53
C PRO A 205 -26.97 0.28 3.51
N ILE A 206 -27.20 -0.49 2.44
CA ILE A 206 -28.21 -0.15 1.44
C ILE A 206 -29.61 -0.43 2.00
N ARG A 207 -29.83 -1.61 2.60
CA ARG A 207 -31.10 -1.97 3.25
C ARG A 207 -31.49 -0.94 4.31
N ASP A 208 -30.52 -0.49 5.11
CA ASP A 208 -30.77 0.40 6.25
C ASP A 208 -30.67 1.89 5.89
N HIS A 209 -30.42 2.22 4.62
CA HIS A 209 -30.23 3.60 4.13
C HIS A 209 -29.10 4.37 4.85
N THR A 210 -28.06 3.67 5.31
CA THR A 210 -26.93 4.27 6.03
C THR A 210 -25.70 4.51 5.17
N GLY A 211 -25.65 3.93 3.96
CA GLY A 211 -24.53 4.13 3.05
C GLY A 211 -24.50 3.20 1.84
N PRO A 212 -23.41 3.21 1.06
CA PRO A 212 -23.23 2.34 -0.08
C PRO A 212 -22.90 0.89 0.33
N ALA A 213 -23.10 -0.03 -0.61
CA ALA A 213 -22.61 -1.40 -0.49
C ALA A 213 -21.09 -1.44 -0.24
N ARG A 214 -20.65 -2.46 0.51
CA ARG A 214 -19.25 -2.63 0.90
C ARG A 214 -18.74 -4.00 0.49
N LEU A 215 -17.57 -4.04 -0.14
CA LEU A 215 -16.93 -5.30 -0.51
C LEU A 215 -16.45 -6.05 0.74
N LEU A 216 -16.79 -7.33 0.86
CA LEU A 216 -16.35 -8.22 1.96
C LEU A 216 -15.26 -9.18 1.54
N ASP A 217 -15.40 -9.79 0.35
CA ASP A 217 -14.41 -10.68 -0.23
C ASP A 217 -14.58 -10.85 -1.74
N MET A 218 -13.52 -11.30 -2.39
CA MET A 218 -13.53 -11.78 -3.77
C MET A 218 -12.80 -13.12 -3.80
N VAL A 219 -13.53 -14.19 -4.09
CA VAL A 219 -12.99 -15.56 -4.08
C VAL A 219 -13.02 -16.18 -5.46
N GLU A 220 -11.95 -16.93 -5.78
CA GLU A 220 -11.84 -17.62 -7.06
C GLU A 220 -12.91 -18.71 -7.20
N GLY A 221 -13.42 -18.84 -8.42
CA GLY A 221 -14.44 -19.80 -8.78
C GLY A 221 -15.86 -19.23 -8.73
N ARG A 222 -16.82 -20.11 -8.99
CA ARG A 222 -18.26 -19.85 -8.96
C ARG A 222 -18.99 -20.97 -8.27
N SER A 223 -20.29 -20.82 -8.12
CA SER A 223 -21.28 -21.73 -7.53
C SER A 223 -21.52 -21.55 -6.03
N LYS A 224 -22.70 -22.05 -5.62
CA LYS A 224 -23.09 -22.25 -4.23
C LYS A 224 -22.02 -22.98 -3.39
N LYS A 225 -21.21 -23.86 -3.99
CA LYS A 225 -20.13 -24.57 -3.27
C LYS A 225 -19.02 -23.62 -2.83
N VAL A 226 -18.60 -22.69 -3.71
CA VAL A 226 -17.57 -21.70 -3.41
C VAL A 226 -18.04 -20.77 -2.29
N PHE A 227 -19.28 -20.27 -2.38
CA PHE A 227 -19.85 -19.43 -1.32
C PHE A 227 -19.98 -20.18 0.02
N LYS A 228 -20.47 -21.43 0.02
CA LYS A 228 -20.54 -22.25 1.24
C LYS A 228 -19.15 -22.46 1.87
N ALA A 229 -18.12 -22.69 1.06
CA ALA A 229 -16.75 -22.84 1.56
C ALA A 229 -16.23 -21.53 2.18
N TRP A 230 -16.53 -20.39 1.57
CA TRP A 230 -16.22 -19.07 2.13
C TRP A 230 -16.91 -18.85 3.48
N CYS A 231 -18.22 -19.14 3.60
CA CYS A 231 -18.93 -19.00 4.87
C CYS A 231 -18.35 -19.90 5.97
N ARG A 232 -17.98 -21.15 5.66
CA ARG A 232 -17.35 -22.05 6.64
C ARG A 232 -16.00 -21.55 7.15
N ARG A 233 -15.20 -20.92 6.29
CA ARG A 233 -13.90 -20.33 6.66
C ARG A 233 -14.05 -19.09 7.53
N THR A 234 -15.24 -18.51 7.57
CA THR A 234 -15.49 -17.18 8.09
C THR A 234 -16.50 -17.28 9.21
N THR A 235 -16.02 -17.28 10.46
CA THR A 235 -16.70 -17.75 11.70
C THR A 235 -18.04 -17.09 12.06
N SER A 236 -18.58 -16.20 11.22
CA SER A 236 -19.83 -15.47 11.44
C SER A 236 -20.88 -15.62 10.32
N CYS A 237 -20.61 -16.36 9.23
CA CYS A 237 -21.59 -16.53 8.15
C CYS A 237 -22.50 -17.75 8.40
N VAL A 238 -23.76 -17.51 8.78
CA VAL A 238 -24.83 -18.52 8.74
C VAL A 238 -25.58 -18.38 7.42
N VAL A 239 -25.52 -19.41 6.57
CA VAL A 239 -26.28 -19.43 5.32
C VAL A 239 -27.74 -19.78 5.64
N VAL A 240 -28.58 -18.76 5.83
CA VAL A 240 -30.04 -18.92 5.83
C VAL A 240 -30.48 -18.90 4.37
N GLY A 241 -30.81 -20.06 3.82
CA GLY A 241 -31.06 -20.21 2.39
C GLY A 241 -32.35 -19.52 1.95
N THR A 242 -32.34 -18.89 0.77
CA THR A 242 -33.53 -18.74 -0.06
C THR A 242 -33.51 -19.78 -1.18
N THR A 243 -34.71 -20.31 -1.43
CA THR A 243 -35.10 -21.18 -2.56
C THR A 243 -34.73 -20.57 -3.90
#